data_AF-A0A1C6THG1-F1
#
_entry.id   AF-A0A1C6THG1-F1
#
_cell.length_a   1.000
_cell.length_b   1.000
_cell.length_c   1.000
_cell.angle_alpha   90.00
_cell.angle_beta   90.00
_cell.angle_gamma   90.00
#
_symmetry.space_group_name_H-M   'P 1'
#
loop_
_entity.id
_entity.type
_entity.pdbx_description
1 polymer ?
#
loop_
_entity_poly.entity_id
_entity_poly.type
_entity_poly.pdbx_seq_one_letter_code
_entity_poly.pdbx_strand_id
1 'polypeptide(L)'
;MTQSPAVRSLGRFGEVRIGERAARTLTAELARCDDRKAALLVGAAPDVPVLPAAIDALLPGDSLTLVPAGSTSSAELRQHVSTLGSWVADRVRVVDTLAEADAADVVIVGEALTGTGEEARATLDSLTKYLTEGGVLSVATPAGPGRTSGAAAELDRQGALHGVGVDLVLRNQPPVRVHRLRFTPVSAAVAARLAPAYRPSSVPLTRDMHIDSNGVAAAGIALGLAALARVARPKSKLWLVPALAAAPVAAFFRDPERDVPEDPSTVVAAADGRVLSVQRLHDERFGAGEWLRVAVFLSVLDVHVNRSPVAGKVVDYFVADGGFANAMKPAAEHNVAAYTVLETEHGTVVVAQRTGLIARRIVQRAPIGSLLARGERFGLIRFGSRTDVYLPADAADPLVGPGDRVIGGSSVIARWR
;
A
#
# COMPACT_ATOMS: atom_id res chain seq x y z
N MET A 1 -10.45 51.20 7.19
CA MET A 1 -9.65 50.97 5.95
C MET A 1 -8.35 50.33 6.41
N THR A 2 -8.00 49.07 6.17
CA THR A 2 -8.52 47.97 5.33
C THR A 2 -8.04 46.72 6.07
N GLN A 3 -8.95 45.89 6.59
CA GLN A 3 -8.59 44.57 7.10
C GLN A 3 -8.24 43.69 5.88
N SER A 4 -6.99 43.26 5.84
CA SER A 4 -6.49 42.25 4.90
C SER A 4 -7.28 40.95 5.12
N PRO A 5 -7.70 40.23 4.06
CA PRO A 5 -8.44 38.97 4.22
C PRO A 5 -7.49 37.94 4.83
N ALA A 6 -7.73 37.64 6.10
CA ALA A 6 -6.98 36.63 6.84
C ALA A 6 -7.08 35.28 6.13
N VAL A 7 -5.91 34.74 5.78
CA VAL A 7 -5.68 33.33 5.49
C VAL A 7 -6.37 32.52 6.59
N ARG A 8 -7.44 31.78 6.25
CA ARG A 8 -8.01 30.80 7.19
C ARG A 8 -6.91 29.80 7.50
N SER A 9 -6.45 29.78 8.74
CA SER A 9 -5.43 28.85 9.21
C SER A 9 -5.89 27.43 8.88
N LEU A 10 -5.07 26.69 8.12
CA LEU A 10 -5.16 25.24 8.07
C LEU A 10 -5.18 24.73 9.52
N GLY A 11 -5.97 23.68 9.80
CA GLY A 11 -6.30 23.24 11.16
C GLY A 11 -5.10 23.08 12.10
N ARG A 12 -5.34 23.00 13.41
CA ARG A 12 -4.27 22.91 14.41
C ARG A 12 -3.38 21.67 14.14
N PHE A 13 -2.13 21.89 13.74
CA PHE A 13 -1.10 20.85 13.71
C PHE A 13 -0.55 20.67 15.13
N GLY A 14 -0.54 19.44 15.65
CA GLY A 14 -0.05 19.12 17.00
C GLY A 14 1.46 18.86 17.01
N GLU A 15 2.06 18.60 18.18
CA GLU A 15 3.47 18.18 18.33
C GLU A 15 3.76 16.76 17.78
N VAL A 16 3.09 16.34 16.70
CA VAL A 16 3.31 15.04 16.06
C VAL A 16 4.24 15.25 14.87
N ARG A 17 5.53 15.03 15.13
CA ARG A 17 6.56 15.13 14.10
C ARG A 17 6.45 13.96 13.12
N ILE A 18 6.46 14.27 11.83
CA ILE A 18 6.58 13.27 10.78
C ILE A 18 8.05 12.88 10.64
N GLY A 19 8.38 11.63 10.93
CA GLY A 19 9.70 11.06 10.72
C GLY A 19 9.89 10.50 9.30
N GLU A 20 11.12 10.13 8.95
CA GLU A 20 11.50 9.70 7.58
C GLU A 20 10.64 8.57 7.00
N ARG A 21 10.22 7.60 7.82
CA ARG A 21 9.38 6.49 7.34
C ARG A 21 7.96 6.94 7.02
N ALA A 22 7.42 7.86 7.81
CA ALA A 22 6.12 8.45 7.57
C ALA A 22 6.18 9.39 6.35
N ALA A 23 7.26 10.17 6.21
CA ALA A 23 7.52 10.99 5.03
C ALA A 23 7.59 10.15 3.74
N ARG A 24 8.35 9.04 3.73
CA ARG A 24 8.36 8.07 2.60
C ARG A 24 6.98 7.46 2.31
N THR A 25 6.15 7.30 3.33
CA THR A 25 4.79 6.75 3.17
C THR A 25 3.83 7.79 2.58
N LEU A 26 3.94 9.06 2.99
CA LEU A 26 3.18 10.20 2.48
C LEU A 26 3.50 10.49 1.02
N THR A 27 4.78 10.36 0.65
CA THR A 27 5.29 10.58 -0.71
C THR A 27 5.21 9.34 -1.60
N ALA A 28 4.67 8.22 -1.11
CA ALA A 28 4.69 6.95 -1.85
C ALA A 28 3.94 7.00 -3.20
N GLU A 29 2.83 7.76 -3.29
CA GLU A 29 2.12 7.93 -4.57
C GLU A 29 2.88 8.81 -5.55
N LEU A 30 3.64 9.79 -5.05
CA LEU A 30 4.54 10.58 -5.87
C LEU A 30 5.68 9.70 -6.40
N ALA A 31 6.34 8.97 -5.51
CA ALA A 31 7.53 8.17 -5.86
C ALA A 31 7.24 6.97 -6.79
N ARG A 32 6.00 6.51 -6.87
CA ARG A 32 5.63 5.31 -7.64
C ARG A 32 5.06 5.59 -9.03
N CYS A 33 4.90 6.85 -9.41
CA CYS A 33 4.39 7.22 -10.72
C CYS A 33 5.56 7.52 -11.65
N ASP A 34 5.74 6.73 -12.69
CA ASP A 34 6.88 6.85 -13.61
C ASP A 34 6.66 7.90 -14.71
N ASP A 35 5.44 8.42 -14.82
CA ASP A 35 5.06 9.48 -15.74
C ASP A 35 5.24 10.88 -15.14
N ARG A 36 5.23 11.87 -16.04
CA ARG A 36 5.21 13.28 -15.69
C ARG A 36 4.01 13.59 -14.80
N LYS A 37 4.27 14.19 -13.64
CA LYS A 37 3.22 14.57 -12.67
C LYS A 37 3.47 15.92 -12.02
N ALA A 38 2.37 16.54 -11.60
CA ALA A 38 2.38 17.70 -10.73
C ALA A 38 2.12 17.26 -9.28
N ALA A 39 2.93 17.78 -8.35
CA ALA A 39 2.80 17.53 -6.93
C ALA A 39 2.62 18.84 -6.16
N LEU A 40 1.85 18.80 -5.08
CA LEU A 40 1.65 19.92 -4.16
C LEU A 40 1.97 19.44 -2.75
N LEU A 41 2.98 20.03 -2.11
CA LEU A 41 3.31 19.80 -0.70
C LEU A 41 2.84 20.99 0.14
N VAL A 42 1.85 20.76 0.99
CA VAL A 42 1.32 21.75 1.94
C VAL A 42 1.92 21.53 3.32
N GLY A 43 2.41 22.59 3.95
CA GLY A 43 3.11 22.47 5.23
C GLY A 43 4.59 22.11 5.06
N ALA A 44 5.23 22.66 4.03
CA ALA A 44 6.65 22.42 3.76
C ALA A 44 7.54 23.24 4.70
N ALA A 45 8.54 22.59 5.30
CA ALA A 45 9.59 23.23 6.07
C ALA A 45 10.94 22.51 5.86
N PRO A 46 12.08 23.20 5.91
CA PRO A 46 13.41 22.59 5.74
C PRO A 46 13.74 21.47 6.72
N ASP A 47 13.19 21.52 7.93
CA ASP A 47 13.41 20.55 9.00
C ASP A 47 12.41 19.38 9.00
N VAL A 48 11.37 19.44 8.15
CA VAL A 48 10.35 18.40 8.03
C VAL A 48 10.78 17.36 6.98
N PRO A 49 10.97 16.08 7.34
CA PRO A 49 11.43 15.02 6.44
C PRO A 49 10.57 14.78 5.18
N VAL A 50 9.34 15.30 5.14
CA VAL A 50 8.46 15.19 3.96
C VAL A 50 9.01 15.96 2.76
N LEU A 51 9.64 17.12 3.00
CA LEU A 51 10.23 17.92 1.93
C LEU A 51 11.34 17.18 1.17
N PRO A 52 12.42 16.70 1.82
CA PRO A 52 13.45 15.93 1.11
C PRO A 52 12.88 14.65 0.50
N ALA A 53 11.97 13.94 1.18
CA ALA A 53 11.34 12.75 0.60
C ALA A 53 10.51 13.05 -0.66
N ALA A 54 9.85 14.21 -0.74
CA ALA A 54 9.11 14.64 -1.91
C ALA A 54 10.05 15.04 -3.06
N ILE A 55 11.17 15.71 -2.76
CA ILE A 55 12.19 16.08 -3.74
C ILE A 55 12.89 14.84 -4.31
N ASP A 56 13.26 13.89 -3.44
CA ASP A 56 13.89 12.62 -3.83
C ASP A 56 12.98 11.76 -4.73
N ALA A 57 11.67 11.97 -4.66
CA ALA A 57 10.66 11.29 -5.46
C ALA A 57 10.44 11.91 -6.85
N LEU A 58 11.04 13.07 -7.16
CA LEU A 58 10.85 13.73 -8.45
C LEU A 58 11.66 13.07 -9.56
N LEU A 59 11.01 12.87 -10.70
CA LEU A 59 11.59 12.39 -11.95
C LEU A 59 11.74 13.56 -12.96
N PRO A 60 12.52 13.37 -14.04
CA PRO A 60 12.59 14.34 -15.13
C PRO A 60 11.19 14.65 -15.71
N GLY A 61 10.80 15.92 -15.70
CA GLY A 61 9.51 16.40 -16.22
C GLY A 61 8.50 16.75 -15.13
N ASP A 62 8.70 16.25 -13.91
CA ASP A 62 7.83 16.54 -12.77
C ASP A 62 7.94 18.00 -12.31
N SER A 63 6.87 18.47 -11.67
CA SER A 63 6.83 19.77 -11.00
C SER A 63 6.31 19.62 -9.57
N LEU A 64 6.94 20.32 -8.63
CA LEU A 64 6.54 20.32 -7.23
C LEU A 64 6.26 21.75 -6.76
N THR A 65 5.03 22.01 -6.34
CA THR A 65 4.66 23.28 -5.70
C THR A 65 4.71 23.12 -4.19
N LEU A 66 5.39 24.04 -3.51
CA LEU A 66 5.53 24.06 -2.06
C LEU A 66 4.72 25.21 -1.46
N VAL A 67 3.88 24.89 -0.47
CA VAL A 67 3.23 25.87 0.41
C VAL A 67 3.88 25.75 1.80
N PRO A 68 4.47 26.84 2.33
CA PRO A 68 5.17 26.81 3.61
C PRO A 68 4.29 26.34 4.78
N ALA A 69 4.92 25.69 5.77
CA ALA A 69 4.32 25.46 7.08
C ALA A 69 4.10 26.78 7.82
N GLY A 70 3.18 26.80 8.78
CA GLY A 70 2.90 28.02 9.57
C GLY A 70 4.12 28.54 10.36
N SER A 71 5.12 27.70 10.58
CA SER A 71 6.39 28.02 11.24
C SER A 71 7.49 28.55 10.31
N THR A 72 7.31 28.47 8.99
CA THR A 72 8.35 28.73 7.99
C THR A 72 7.92 29.81 7.01
N SER A 73 8.80 30.76 6.69
CA SER A 73 8.50 31.77 5.67
C SER A 73 8.75 31.24 4.25
N SER A 74 8.00 31.74 3.26
CA SER A 74 8.26 31.39 1.85
C SER A 74 9.63 31.84 1.37
N ALA A 75 10.18 32.94 1.89
CA ALA A 75 11.52 33.41 1.59
C ALA A 75 12.61 32.44 2.07
N GLU A 76 12.48 31.94 3.30
CA GLU A 76 13.37 30.92 3.87
C GLU A 76 13.30 29.62 3.05
N LEU A 77 12.09 29.18 2.69
CA LEU A 77 11.91 27.97 1.90
C LEU A 77 12.48 28.11 0.48
N ARG A 78 12.33 29.28 -0.18
CA ARG A 78 12.97 29.57 -1.47
C ARG A 78 14.49 29.54 -1.37
N GLN A 79 15.04 30.14 -0.31
CA GLN A 79 16.48 30.11 -0.07
C GLN A 79 16.96 28.68 0.10
N HIS A 80 16.27 27.86 0.90
CA HIS A 80 16.60 26.44 1.06
C HIS A 80 16.55 25.68 -0.28
N VAL A 81 15.49 25.83 -1.07
CA VAL A 81 15.38 25.18 -2.39
C VAL A 81 16.54 25.58 -3.32
N SER A 82 16.95 26.85 -3.30
CA SER A 82 18.06 27.34 -4.14
C SER A 82 19.42 26.70 -3.80
N THR A 83 19.62 26.22 -2.56
CA THR A 83 20.87 25.55 -2.17
C THR A 83 20.92 24.08 -2.58
N LEU A 84 19.79 23.48 -2.98
CA LEU A 84 19.69 22.08 -3.40
C LEU A 84 20.12 21.84 -4.86
N GLY A 85 20.56 22.90 -5.55
CA GLY A 85 21.09 22.84 -6.92
C GLY A 85 20.04 23.15 -7.99
N SER A 86 20.52 23.39 -9.21
CA SER A 86 19.68 23.81 -10.34
C SER A 86 18.62 22.78 -10.73
N TRP A 87 18.94 21.49 -10.63
CA TRP A 87 17.99 20.41 -10.95
C TRP A 87 16.69 20.51 -10.13
N VAL A 88 16.81 20.84 -8.83
CA VAL A 88 15.67 21.04 -7.93
C VAL A 88 15.01 22.39 -8.21
N ALA A 89 15.81 23.45 -8.32
CA ALA A 89 15.31 24.82 -8.49
C ALA A 89 14.42 25.00 -9.74
N ASP A 90 14.72 24.28 -10.82
CA ASP A 90 13.94 24.34 -12.07
C ASP A 90 12.57 23.64 -11.97
N ARG A 91 12.37 22.79 -10.97
CA ARG A 91 11.17 21.94 -10.81
C ARG A 91 10.32 22.31 -9.60
N VAL A 92 10.94 22.95 -8.61
CA VAL A 92 10.31 23.27 -7.33
C VAL A 92 9.91 24.73 -7.29
N ARG A 93 8.61 24.99 -7.26
CA ARG A 93 8.04 26.34 -7.13
C ARG A 93 7.54 26.56 -5.71
N VAL A 94 8.00 27.63 -5.06
CA VAL A 94 7.51 28.03 -3.73
C VAL A 94 6.52 29.18 -3.87
N VAL A 95 5.29 28.96 -3.39
CA VAL A 95 4.22 29.97 -3.34
C VAL A 95 4.06 30.51 -1.93
N ASP A 96 3.49 31.72 -1.79
CA ASP A 96 3.31 32.32 -0.46
C ASP A 96 2.08 31.75 0.26
N THR A 97 1.03 31.44 -0.51
CA THR A 97 -0.24 30.91 0.01
C THR A 97 -0.76 29.74 -0.83
N LEU A 98 -1.61 28.90 -0.22
CA LEU A 98 -2.28 27.81 -0.93
C LEU A 98 -3.11 28.31 -2.13
N ALA A 99 -3.63 29.55 -2.09
CA ALA A 99 -4.45 30.13 -3.16
C ALA A 99 -3.68 30.39 -4.46
N GLU A 100 -2.34 30.43 -4.41
CA GLU A 100 -1.47 30.59 -5.58
C GLU A 100 -1.04 29.25 -6.19
N ALA A 101 -1.39 28.13 -5.55
CA ALA A 101 -1.04 26.81 -6.02
C ALA A 101 -1.99 26.34 -7.13
N ASP A 102 -1.41 25.71 -8.14
CA ASP A 102 -2.15 25.01 -9.19
C ASP A 102 -2.62 23.63 -8.68
N ALA A 103 -3.62 23.04 -9.36
CA ALA A 103 -4.04 21.68 -9.07
C ALA A 103 -2.91 20.67 -9.39
N ALA A 104 -2.85 19.59 -8.61
CA ALA A 104 -1.80 18.58 -8.66
C ALA A 104 -2.38 17.15 -8.67
N ASP A 105 -1.63 16.23 -9.28
CA ASP A 105 -1.95 14.80 -9.31
C ASP A 105 -1.74 14.14 -7.94
N VAL A 106 -0.78 14.67 -7.18
CA VAL A 106 -0.50 14.22 -5.81
C VAL A 106 -0.43 15.43 -4.88
N VAL A 107 -1.36 15.52 -3.94
CA VAL A 107 -1.33 16.51 -2.85
C VAL A 107 -0.85 15.82 -1.59
N ILE A 108 0.15 16.39 -0.93
CA ILE A 108 0.80 15.83 0.25
C ILE A 108 0.70 16.85 1.38
N VAL A 109 0.21 16.41 2.54
CA VAL A 109 0.24 17.21 3.77
C VAL A 109 1.50 16.86 4.56
N GLY A 110 2.41 17.82 4.70
CA GLY A 110 3.72 17.67 5.35
C GLY A 110 3.63 17.50 6.86
N GLU A 111 2.52 17.92 7.46
CA GLU A 111 2.28 17.86 8.90
C GLU A 111 1.13 16.91 9.24
N ALA A 112 1.16 16.31 10.43
CA ALA A 112 0.08 15.45 10.89
C ALA A 112 -1.16 16.31 11.22
N LEU A 113 -2.30 15.96 10.64
CA LEU A 113 -3.55 16.63 10.92
C LEU A 113 -4.03 16.25 12.33
N THR A 114 -4.26 17.26 13.17
CA THR A 114 -4.78 17.09 14.53
C THR A 114 -5.97 18.02 14.77
N GLY A 115 -6.50 18.05 15.99
CA GLY A 115 -7.65 18.87 16.34
C GLY A 115 -8.99 18.14 16.16
N THR A 116 -10.04 18.92 15.95
CA THR A 116 -11.43 18.44 15.86
C THR A 116 -11.72 17.78 14.52
N GLY A 117 -12.79 16.98 14.46
CA GLY A 117 -13.22 16.39 13.19
C GLY A 117 -13.76 17.42 12.18
N GLU A 118 -14.28 18.55 12.66
CA GLU A 118 -14.78 19.64 11.82
C GLU A 118 -13.64 20.41 11.16
N GLU A 119 -12.59 20.75 11.92
CA GLU A 119 -11.36 21.36 11.37
C GLU A 119 -10.68 20.43 10.36
N ALA A 120 -10.64 19.13 10.64
CA ALA A 120 -10.08 18.15 9.74
C ALA A 120 -10.87 18.09 8.42
N ARG A 121 -12.20 18.02 8.49
CA ARG A 121 -13.06 18.02 7.30
C ARG A 121 -12.90 19.29 6.48
N ALA A 122 -12.93 20.46 7.12
CA ALA A 122 -12.75 21.74 6.44
C ALA A 122 -11.38 21.83 5.74
N THR A 123 -10.33 21.25 6.36
CA THR A 123 -9.00 21.16 5.75
C THR A 123 -9.02 20.26 4.51
N LEU A 124 -9.63 19.08 4.61
CA LEU A 124 -9.76 18.15 3.46
C LEU A 124 -10.57 18.78 2.33
N ASP A 125 -11.72 19.38 2.60
CA ASP A 125 -12.57 20.05 1.61
C ASP A 125 -11.84 21.20 0.90
N SER A 126 -10.95 21.89 1.61
CA SER A 126 -10.09 22.92 1.02
C SER A 126 -9.03 22.31 0.10
N LEU A 127 -8.39 21.21 0.50
CA LEU A 127 -7.31 20.57 -0.26
C LEU A 127 -7.83 19.84 -1.50
N THR A 128 -9.04 19.28 -1.46
CA THR A 128 -9.65 18.58 -2.60
C THR A 128 -9.78 19.47 -3.84
N LYS A 129 -9.86 20.79 -3.68
CA LYS A 129 -9.93 21.76 -4.78
C LYS A 129 -8.63 21.85 -5.59
N TYR A 130 -7.52 21.37 -5.03
CA TYR A 130 -6.20 21.36 -5.65
C TYR A 130 -5.81 19.96 -6.15
N LEU A 131 -6.76 19.03 -6.22
CA LEU A 131 -6.56 17.73 -6.86
C LEU A 131 -7.01 17.79 -8.31
N THR A 132 -6.19 17.26 -9.22
CA THR A 132 -6.63 16.93 -10.58
C THR A 132 -7.59 15.73 -10.56
N GLU A 133 -8.23 15.44 -11.70
CA GLU A 133 -9.07 14.26 -11.83
C GLU A 133 -8.25 12.97 -11.63
N GLY A 134 -8.73 12.07 -10.77
CA GLY A 134 -8.00 10.87 -10.36
C GLY A 134 -6.85 11.11 -9.37
N GLY A 135 -6.57 12.36 -9.01
CA GLY A 135 -5.49 12.74 -8.10
C GLY A 135 -5.66 12.19 -6.68
N VAL A 136 -4.54 12.08 -5.96
CA VAL A 136 -4.50 11.49 -4.61
C VAL A 136 -4.03 12.50 -3.57
N LEU A 137 -4.75 12.57 -2.46
CA LEU A 137 -4.37 13.30 -1.26
C LEU A 137 -3.75 12.34 -0.23
N SER A 138 -2.50 12.58 0.12
CA SER A 138 -1.76 11.89 1.19
C SER A 138 -1.73 12.74 2.45
N VAL A 139 -2.30 12.23 3.54
CA VAL A 139 -2.40 12.94 4.81
C VAL A 139 -2.20 12.00 6.00
N ALA A 140 -1.48 12.47 7.02
CA ALA A 140 -1.22 11.70 8.22
C ALA A 140 -2.08 12.17 9.39
N THR A 141 -2.50 11.24 10.25
CA THR A 141 -3.05 11.54 11.57
C THR A 141 -2.29 10.77 12.65
N PRO A 142 -2.23 11.29 13.89
CA PRO A 142 -1.66 10.54 15.00
C PRO A 142 -2.42 9.24 15.23
N ALA A 143 -1.69 8.15 15.51
CA ALA A 143 -2.26 6.84 15.77
C ALA A 143 -1.85 6.31 17.15
N GLY A 144 -2.70 5.49 17.75
CA GLY A 144 -2.44 4.80 19.00
C GLY A 144 -3.58 4.93 20.03
N PRO A 145 -3.43 4.31 21.21
CA PRO A 145 -4.43 4.38 22.27
C PRO A 145 -4.73 5.83 22.65
N GLY A 146 -6.03 6.18 22.72
CA GLY A 146 -6.50 7.53 23.04
C GLY A 146 -6.35 8.56 21.91
N ARG A 147 -5.85 8.17 20.72
CA ARG A 147 -5.67 9.05 19.55
C ARG A 147 -6.59 8.67 18.39
N THR A 148 -7.81 8.25 18.68
CA THR A 148 -8.79 7.75 17.71
C THR A 148 -10.02 8.65 17.58
N SER A 149 -9.96 9.88 18.11
CA SER A 149 -11.04 10.88 18.08
C SER A 149 -10.62 12.12 17.28
N GLY A 150 -11.54 13.07 17.10
CA GLY A 150 -11.27 14.32 16.39
C GLY A 150 -10.87 14.07 14.93
N ALA A 151 -9.75 14.65 14.51
CA ALA A 151 -9.21 14.49 13.16
C ALA A 151 -8.98 13.02 12.76
N ALA A 152 -8.49 12.17 13.66
CA ALA A 152 -8.24 10.75 13.35
C ALA A 152 -9.54 10.02 13.00
N ALA A 153 -10.61 10.24 13.77
CA ALA A 153 -11.93 9.66 13.49
C ALA A 153 -12.53 10.18 12.18
N GLU A 154 -12.30 11.46 11.85
CA GLU A 154 -12.74 12.00 10.57
C GLU A 154 -12.00 11.37 9.40
N LEU A 155 -10.68 11.21 9.50
CA LEU A 155 -9.90 10.58 8.42
C LEU A 155 -10.22 9.10 8.24
N ASP A 156 -10.56 8.39 9.32
CA ASP A 156 -11.06 7.02 9.22
C ASP A 156 -12.42 6.98 8.47
N ARG A 157 -13.31 7.96 8.68
CA ARG A 157 -14.57 8.09 7.91
C ARG A 157 -14.32 8.41 6.45
N GLN A 158 -13.46 9.39 6.16
CA GLN A 158 -13.10 9.76 4.79
C GLN A 158 -12.39 8.62 4.06
N GLY A 159 -11.55 7.87 4.77
CA GLY A 159 -10.91 6.65 4.26
C GLY A 159 -11.91 5.55 3.91
N ALA A 160 -13.02 5.41 4.63
CA ALA A 160 -14.06 4.44 4.28
C ALA A 160 -14.81 4.81 2.99
N LEU A 161 -14.89 6.10 2.64
CA LEU A 161 -15.62 6.60 1.47
C LEU A 161 -14.72 6.79 0.24
N HIS A 162 -13.51 7.30 0.46
CA HIS A 162 -12.60 7.77 -0.58
C HIS A 162 -11.19 7.15 -0.47
N GLY A 163 -10.98 6.23 0.47
CA GLY A 163 -9.67 5.67 0.75
C GLY A 163 -9.21 4.69 -0.32
N VAL A 164 -8.08 5.02 -0.94
CA VAL A 164 -7.35 4.16 -1.88
C VAL A 164 -6.10 3.55 -1.26
N GLY A 165 -5.91 3.76 0.04
CA GLY A 165 -4.82 3.17 0.80
C GLY A 165 -4.77 3.73 2.22
N VAL A 166 -4.38 2.88 3.17
CA VAL A 166 -4.12 3.29 4.55
C VAL A 166 -2.95 2.50 5.10
N ASP A 167 -1.99 3.21 5.68
CA ASP A 167 -0.78 2.60 6.24
C ASP A 167 -0.54 3.10 7.65
N LEU A 168 -0.34 2.17 8.59
CA LEU A 168 0.07 2.47 9.95
C LEU A 168 1.60 2.46 10.04
N VAL A 169 2.19 3.62 10.33
CA VAL A 169 3.63 3.78 10.51
C VAL A 169 3.97 3.73 12.00
N LEU A 170 4.07 2.51 12.53
CA LEU A 170 4.33 2.25 13.96
C LEU A 170 5.66 2.84 14.48
N ARG A 171 6.65 3.01 13.59
CA ARG A 171 7.98 3.52 13.95
C ARG A 171 8.09 5.04 13.93
N ASN A 172 7.01 5.74 13.62
CA ASN A 172 6.93 7.18 13.86
C ASN A 172 6.77 7.44 15.36
N GLN A 173 7.26 8.56 15.88
CA GLN A 173 7.10 8.94 17.28
C GLN A 173 6.35 10.29 17.40
N PRO A 174 5.08 10.29 17.85
CA PRO A 174 4.21 9.12 18.07
C PRO A 174 3.85 8.41 16.76
N PRO A 175 3.33 7.16 16.80
CA PRO A 175 2.87 6.47 15.59
C PRO A 175 1.86 7.31 14.80
N VAL A 176 1.86 7.18 13.48
CA VAL A 176 0.91 7.88 12.60
C VAL A 176 0.23 6.90 11.66
N ARG A 177 -0.99 7.23 11.25
CA ARG A 177 -1.72 6.58 10.17
C ARG A 177 -1.73 7.51 8.97
N VAL A 178 -1.20 7.03 7.85
CA VAL A 178 -1.20 7.75 6.57
C VAL A 178 -2.39 7.26 5.77
N HIS A 179 -3.27 8.19 5.39
CA HIS A 179 -4.42 7.98 4.54
C HIS A 179 -4.10 8.49 3.14
N ARG A 180 -4.48 7.71 2.13
CA ARG A 180 -4.48 8.11 0.72
C ARG A 180 -5.91 8.17 0.25
N LEU A 181 -6.35 9.35 -0.13
CA LEU A 181 -7.74 9.64 -0.49
C LEU A 181 -7.82 10.05 -1.95
N ARG A 182 -8.82 9.51 -2.67
CA ARG A 182 -9.14 9.89 -4.04
C ARG A 182 -10.63 10.19 -4.13
N PHE A 183 -10.97 11.40 -4.56
CA PHE A 183 -12.34 11.91 -4.55
C PHE A 183 -13.05 11.80 -5.91
N THR A 184 -12.29 11.62 -6.98
CA THR A 184 -12.78 11.49 -8.34
C THR A 184 -12.39 10.14 -8.96
N PRO A 185 -13.18 9.59 -9.89
CA PRO A 185 -12.84 8.36 -10.57
C PRO A 185 -11.48 8.43 -11.27
N VAL A 186 -10.86 7.26 -11.47
CA VAL A 186 -9.62 7.14 -12.24
C VAL A 186 -9.71 5.93 -13.17
N SER A 187 -9.11 6.08 -14.35
CA SER A 187 -9.00 4.99 -15.33
C SER A 187 -8.05 3.90 -14.82
N ALA A 188 -8.38 2.64 -15.09
CA ALA A 188 -7.50 1.51 -14.81
C ALA A 188 -6.17 1.58 -15.58
N ALA A 189 -6.16 2.24 -16.75
CA ALA A 189 -4.96 2.47 -17.57
C ALA A 189 -3.82 3.15 -16.80
N VAL A 190 -4.15 3.99 -15.82
CA VAL A 190 -3.15 4.66 -14.99
C VAL A 190 -2.27 3.65 -14.23
N ALA A 191 -2.83 2.50 -13.82
CA ALA A 191 -2.11 1.50 -13.04
C ALA A 191 -0.92 0.88 -13.80
N ALA A 192 -0.96 0.82 -15.13
CA ALA A 192 0.10 0.25 -15.96
C ALA A 192 1.40 1.08 -15.91
N ARG A 193 1.32 2.32 -15.44
CA ARG A 193 2.41 3.30 -15.37
C ARG A 193 2.93 3.50 -13.95
N LEU A 194 2.48 2.65 -13.03
CA LEU A 194 2.86 2.70 -11.63
C LEU A 194 3.89 1.63 -11.33
N ALA A 195 4.90 1.98 -10.56
CA ALA A 195 5.73 1.05 -9.86
C ALA A 195 5.02 0.50 -8.61
N PRO A 196 5.40 -0.70 -8.12
CA PRO A 196 4.92 -1.23 -6.86
C PRO A 196 5.07 -0.24 -5.70
N ALA A 197 3.99 0.02 -4.96
CA ALA A 197 4.01 0.97 -3.85
C ALA A 197 4.98 0.55 -2.73
N TYR A 198 5.66 1.54 -2.15
CA TYR A 198 6.39 1.38 -0.89
C TYR A 198 5.42 0.99 0.23
N ARG A 199 5.78 -0.05 1.00
CA ARG A 199 4.96 -0.53 2.12
C ARG A 199 5.70 -0.35 3.44
N PRO A 200 5.26 0.56 4.33
CA PRO A 200 5.91 0.76 5.63
C PRO A 200 5.74 -0.42 6.58
N SER A 201 4.78 -1.31 6.30
CA SER A 201 4.63 -2.58 7.00
C SER A 201 5.73 -3.58 6.66
N SER A 202 6.44 -3.42 5.55
CA SER A 202 7.58 -4.27 5.19
C SER A 202 8.84 -3.74 5.89
N VAL A 203 9.48 -4.58 6.71
CA VAL A 203 10.64 -4.20 7.52
C VAL A 203 11.90 -4.84 6.93
N PRO A 204 12.89 -4.06 6.49
CA PRO A 204 14.12 -4.62 5.92
C PRO A 204 14.90 -5.40 6.98
N LEU A 205 15.31 -6.62 6.63
CA LEU A 205 16.25 -7.46 7.38
C LEU A 205 17.63 -7.47 6.69
N THR A 206 17.64 -7.61 5.37
CA THR A 206 18.81 -7.42 4.49
C THR A 206 18.41 -6.50 3.33
N ARG A 207 19.29 -6.33 2.34
CA ARG A 207 19.01 -5.54 1.14
C ARG A 207 17.80 -6.06 0.35
N ASP A 208 17.69 -7.38 0.22
CA ASP A 208 16.69 -8.02 -0.66
C ASP A 208 15.65 -8.83 0.12
N MET A 209 15.79 -8.91 1.45
CA MET A 209 14.87 -9.65 2.31
C MET A 209 14.25 -8.75 3.36
N HIS A 210 12.93 -8.62 3.32
CA HIS A 210 12.17 -7.95 4.35
C HIS A 210 11.32 -8.95 5.16
N ILE A 211 10.70 -8.46 6.22
CA ILE A 211 9.72 -9.17 7.04
C ILE A 211 8.46 -8.32 7.11
N ASP A 212 7.32 -8.95 6.84
CA ASP A 212 6.01 -8.33 7.02
C ASP A 212 5.76 -7.91 8.48
N SER A 213 5.06 -6.81 8.71
CA SER A 213 4.79 -6.29 10.06
C SER A 213 4.07 -7.29 10.95
N ASN A 214 3.24 -8.19 10.39
CA ASN A 214 2.64 -9.28 11.15
C ASN A 214 3.71 -10.23 11.72
N GLY A 215 4.78 -10.48 10.97
CA GLY A 215 5.93 -11.26 11.41
C GLY A 215 6.74 -10.56 12.48
N VAL A 216 6.99 -9.26 12.32
CA VAL A 216 7.68 -8.46 13.34
C VAL A 216 6.89 -8.45 14.66
N ALA A 217 5.57 -8.25 14.59
CA ALA A 217 4.70 -8.30 15.76
C ALA A 217 4.73 -9.69 16.42
N ALA A 218 4.60 -10.77 15.63
CA ALA A 218 4.63 -12.14 16.14
C ALA A 218 5.98 -12.51 16.77
N ALA A 219 7.09 -12.10 16.15
CA ALA A 219 8.44 -12.28 16.72
C ALA A 219 8.62 -11.50 18.03
N GLY A 220 8.15 -10.25 18.09
CA GLY A 220 8.18 -9.44 19.31
C GLY A 220 7.39 -10.09 20.47
N ILE A 221 6.19 -10.62 20.18
CA ILE A 221 5.39 -11.36 21.17
C ILE A 221 6.15 -12.61 21.64
N ALA A 222 6.73 -13.38 20.72
CA ALA A 222 7.48 -14.59 21.06
C ALA A 222 8.70 -14.28 21.96
N LEU A 223 9.47 -13.25 21.62
CA LEU A 223 10.62 -12.81 22.42
C LEU A 223 10.19 -12.25 23.79
N GLY A 224 9.07 -11.51 23.85
CA GLY A 224 8.51 -11.03 25.10
C GLY A 224 8.07 -12.17 26.02
N LEU A 225 7.41 -13.19 25.48
CA LEU A 225 7.04 -14.41 26.22
C LEU A 225 8.27 -15.18 26.69
N ALA A 226 9.34 -15.24 25.87
CA ALA A 226 10.60 -15.84 26.27
C ALA A 226 11.24 -15.09 27.46
N ALA A 227 11.28 -13.76 27.40
CA ALA A 227 11.80 -12.94 28.49
C ALA A 227 10.99 -13.13 29.78
N LEU A 228 9.65 -13.09 29.69
CA LEU A 228 8.77 -13.34 30.84
C LEU A 228 8.97 -14.73 31.44
N ALA A 229 9.06 -15.77 30.61
CA ALA A 229 9.33 -17.13 31.08
C ALA A 229 10.71 -17.25 31.77
N ARG A 230 11.72 -16.54 31.24
CA ARG A 230 13.07 -16.50 31.81
C ARG A 230 13.08 -15.81 33.18
N VAL A 231 12.38 -14.70 33.32
CA VAL A 231 12.24 -13.96 34.59
C VAL A 231 11.45 -14.79 35.61
N ALA A 232 10.33 -15.38 35.21
CA ALA A 232 9.46 -16.13 36.11
C ALA A 232 10.09 -17.45 36.59
N ARG A 233 10.89 -18.13 35.76
CA ARG A 233 11.56 -19.40 36.11
C ARG A 233 13.01 -19.45 35.60
N PRO A 234 13.97 -18.77 36.26
CA PRO A 234 15.35 -18.63 35.75
C PRO A 234 16.14 -19.94 35.59
N LYS A 235 15.79 -20.99 36.33
CA LYS A 235 16.45 -22.32 36.18
C LYS A 235 15.82 -23.18 35.08
N SER A 236 14.64 -22.82 34.60
CA SER A 236 13.93 -23.59 33.57
C SER A 236 14.46 -23.25 32.18
N LYS A 237 14.43 -24.23 31.28
CA LYS A 237 14.72 -24.06 29.84
C LYS A 237 13.46 -23.73 29.02
N LEU A 238 12.29 -23.59 29.65
CA LEU A 238 11.01 -23.34 28.94
C LEU A 238 11.02 -22.05 28.10
N TRP A 239 11.81 -21.04 28.48
CA TRP A 239 11.97 -19.81 27.70
C TRP A 239 12.55 -20.05 26.29
N LEU A 240 13.27 -21.16 26.08
CA LEU A 240 13.83 -21.49 24.77
C LEU A 240 12.75 -21.80 23.73
N VAL A 241 11.60 -22.33 24.13
CA VAL A 241 10.53 -22.69 23.18
C VAL A 241 10.02 -21.47 22.41
N PRO A 242 9.53 -20.38 23.06
CA PRO A 242 9.11 -19.19 22.35
C PRO A 242 10.29 -18.43 21.69
N ALA A 243 11.49 -18.49 22.27
CA ALA A 243 12.68 -17.87 21.66
C ALA A 243 13.04 -18.53 20.32
N LEU A 244 13.07 -19.87 20.27
CA LEU A 244 13.37 -20.64 19.06
C LEU A 244 12.23 -20.55 18.03
N ALA A 245 10.98 -20.40 18.48
CA ALA A 245 9.83 -20.20 17.59
C ALA A 245 9.87 -18.87 16.82
N ALA A 246 10.63 -17.86 17.28
CA ALA A 246 10.73 -16.58 16.59
C ALA A 246 11.33 -16.71 15.17
N ALA A 247 12.29 -17.62 14.97
CA ALA A 247 12.94 -17.83 13.67
C ALA A 247 11.99 -18.38 12.58
N PRO A 248 11.27 -19.51 12.77
CA PRO A 248 10.32 -19.99 11.77
C PRO A 248 9.15 -19.03 11.55
N VAL A 249 8.73 -18.27 12.58
CA VAL A 249 7.74 -17.20 12.41
C VAL A 249 8.27 -16.09 11.50
N ALA A 250 9.49 -15.62 11.73
CA ALA A 250 10.12 -14.63 10.86
C ALA A 250 10.27 -15.14 9.42
N ALA A 251 10.69 -16.40 9.25
CA ALA A 251 10.83 -17.03 7.94
C ALA A 251 9.50 -17.20 7.19
N PHE A 252 8.41 -17.44 7.92
CA PHE A 252 7.06 -17.54 7.35
C PHE A 252 6.55 -16.18 6.83
N PHE A 253 6.81 -15.11 7.59
CA PHE A 253 6.41 -13.73 7.24
C PHE A 253 7.46 -12.99 6.41
N ARG A 254 8.43 -13.70 5.85
CA ARG A 254 9.43 -13.11 4.98
C ARG A 254 8.76 -12.51 3.74
N ASP A 255 9.30 -11.39 3.29
CA ASP A 255 8.80 -10.58 2.18
C ASP A 255 10.00 -10.17 1.32
N PRO A 256 10.52 -11.07 0.46
CA PRO A 256 11.64 -10.73 -0.40
C PRO A 256 11.24 -9.63 -1.39
N GLU A 257 12.20 -8.77 -1.71
CA GLU A 257 12.09 -7.92 -2.90
C GLU A 257 12.16 -8.78 -4.16
N ARG A 258 11.46 -8.33 -5.21
CA ARG A 258 11.23 -9.11 -6.42
C ARG A 258 11.42 -8.23 -7.63
N ASP A 259 12.17 -8.72 -8.59
CA ASP A 259 12.19 -8.17 -9.94
C ASP A 259 10.88 -8.58 -10.63
N VAL A 260 10.12 -7.57 -11.06
CA VAL A 260 8.87 -7.75 -11.79
C VAL A 260 9.18 -7.60 -13.28
N PRO A 261 8.82 -8.57 -14.13
CA PRO A 261 8.94 -8.42 -15.58
C PRO A 261 8.32 -7.11 -16.08
N GLU A 262 9.00 -6.42 -16.99
CA GLU A 262 8.57 -5.12 -17.53
C GLU A 262 7.58 -5.26 -18.70
N ASP A 263 7.62 -6.38 -19.44
CA ASP A 263 6.76 -6.64 -20.62
C ASP A 263 5.27 -6.49 -20.25
N PRO A 264 4.54 -5.47 -20.76
CA PRO A 264 3.16 -5.18 -20.38
C PRO A 264 2.18 -6.31 -20.75
N SER A 265 2.54 -7.17 -21.72
CA SER A 265 1.72 -8.33 -22.09
C SER A 265 1.73 -9.46 -21.06
N THR A 266 2.62 -9.41 -20.07
CA THR A 266 2.81 -10.50 -19.10
C THR A 266 1.88 -10.43 -17.90
N VAL A 267 1.36 -11.59 -17.52
CA VAL A 267 0.68 -11.84 -16.24
C VAL A 267 1.62 -12.62 -15.35
N VAL A 268 1.92 -12.09 -14.16
CA VAL A 268 2.81 -12.76 -13.19
C VAL A 268 2.04 -13.57 -12.16
N ALA A 269 2.71 -14.54 -11.52
CA ALA A 269 2.13 -15.30 -10.44
C ALA A 269 1.73 -14.39 -9.28
N ALA A 270 0.54 -14.58 -8.71
CA ALA A 270 0.10 -13.84 -7.52
C ALA A 270 0.71 -14.35 -6.20
N ALA A 271 1.43 -15.48 -6.25
CA ALA A 271 1.86 -16.27 -5.11
C ALA A 271 3.12 -17.09 -5.42
N ASP A 272 3.98 -17.28 -4.42
CA ASP A 272 5.02 -18.31 -4.46
C ASP A 272 4.40 -19.70 -4.27
N GLY A 273 4.76 -20.68 -5.09
CA GLY A 273 4.24 -22.03 -4.85
C GLY A 273 4.39 -22.98 -6.02
N ARG A 274 3.48 -23.95 -6.06
CA ARG A 274 3.36 -24.95 -7.13
C ARG A 274 2.01 -24.79 -7.83
N VAL A 275 2.01 -24.72 -9.15
CA VAL A 275 0.79 -24.71 -9.96
C VAL A 275 0.07 -26.06 -9.76
N LEU A 276 -1.17 -26.02 -9.30
CA LEU A 276 -2.02 -27.20 -9.13
C LEU A 276 -2.79 -27.51 -10.40
N SER A 277 -3.33 -26.49 -11.05
CA SER A 277 -4.14 -26.64 -12.26
C SER A 277 -4.13 -25.37 -13.10
N VAL A 278 -4.30 -25.58 -14.41
CA VAL A 278 -4.60 -24.55 -15.39
C VAL A 278 -5.83 -25.02 -16.14
N GLN A 279 -6.93 -24.27 -16.02
CA GLN A 279 -8.24 -24.72 -16.47
C GLN A 279 -9.02 -23.59 -17.11
N ARG A 280 -9.82 -23.92 -18.13
CA ARG A 280 -10.90 -23.08 -18.63
C ARG A 280 -12.19 -23.48 -17.92
N LEU A 281 -12.94 -22.52 -17.40
CA LEU A 281 -14.17 -22.76 -16.64
C LEU A 281 -15.13 -21.57 -16.71
N HIS A 282 -16.37 -21.78 -16.31
CA HIS A 282 -17.34 -20.70 -16.09
C HIS A 282 -17.50 -20.45 -14.59
N ASP A 283 -17.59 -19.17 -14.20
CA ASP A 283 -17.76 -18.76 -12.81
C ASP A 283 -18.66 -17.52 -12.75
N GLU A 284 -19.93 -17.75 -12.44
CA GLU A 284 -20.98 -16.73 -12.49
C GLU A 284 -20.71 -15.53 -11.58
N ARG A 285 -19.84 -15.69 -10.57
CA ARG A 285 -19.42 -14.60 -9.66
C ARG A 285 -18.70 -13.47 -10.39
N PHE A 286 -18.06 -13.77 -11.52
CA PHE A 286 -17.26 -12.80 -12.27
C PHE A 286 -17.91 -12.41 -13.60
N GLY A 287 -19.01 -13.06 -13.98
CA GLY A 287 -19.73 -12.83 -15.22
C GLY A 287 -19.91 -14.11 -16.05
N ALA A 288 -20.63 -13.99 -17.17
CA ALA A 288 -21.03 -15.12 -18.01
C ALA A 288 -19.92 -15.69 -18.92
N GLY A 289 -18.75 -15.03 -18.98
CA GLY A 289 -17.63 -15.44 -19.83
C GLY A 289 -16.92 -16.70 -19.34
N GLU A 290 -16.14 -17.30 -20.24
CA GLU A 290 -15.18 -18.36 -19.89
C GLU A 290 -13.92 -17.73 -19.28
N TRP A 291 -13.40 -18.34 -18.22
CA TRP A 291 -12.23 -17.89 -17.47
C TRP A 291 -11.09 -18.89 -17.58
N LEU A 292 -9.90 -18.38 -17.87
CA LEU A 292 -8.65 -19.10 -17.66
C LEU A 292 -8.23 -18.95 -16.21
N ARG A 293 -8.28 -20.05 -15.46
CA ARG A 293 -7.85 -20.12 -14.05
C ARG A 293 -6.49 -20.79 -13.94
N VAL A 294 -5.54 -20.10 -13.31
CA VAL A 294 -4.27 -20.67 -12.84
C VAL A 294 -4.29 -20.75 -11.31
N ALA A 295 -4.33 -21.98 -10.78
CA ALA A 295 -4.40 -22.23 -9.34
C ALA A 295 -3.02 -22.56 -8.78
N VAL A 296 -2.53 -21.79 -7.80
CA VAL A 296 -1.20 -21.98 -7.19
C VAL A 296 -1.34 -22.35 -5.72
N PHE A 297 -0.76 -23.48 -5.32
CA PHE A 297 -0.65 -23.88 -3.93
C PHE A 297 0.62 -23.34 -3.30
N LEU A 298 0.46 -22.68 -2.15
CA LEU A 298 1.54 -22.17 -1.33
C LEU A 298 1.66 -23.05 -0.08
N SER A 299 2.78 -23.76 0.04
CA SER A 299 3.11 -24.52 1.25
C SER A 299 3.48 -23.57 2.39
N VAL A 300 3.55 -24.07 3.63
CA VAL A 300 3.97 -23.28 4.81
C VAL A 300 5.40 -22.73 4.69
N LEU A 301 6.21 -23.27 3.78
CA LEU A 301 7.58 -22.83 3.54
C LEU A 301 7.66 -21.76 2.45
N ASP A 302 6.62 -21.55 1.65
CA ASP A 302 6.60 -20.53 0.59
C ASP A 302 6.35 -19.12 1.16
N VAL A 303 6.57 -18.08 0.35
CA VAL A 303 6.24 -16.70 0.74
C VAL A 303 4.73 -16.52 0.69
N HIS A 304 4.16 -16.03 1.78
CA HIS A 304 2.71 -15.90 1.94
C HIS A 304 2.17 -14.48 1.64
N VAL A 305 3.06 -13.53 1.35
CA VAL A 305 2.68 -12.22 0.80
C VAL A 305 2.22 -12.42 -0.64
N ASN A 306 1.00 -12.00 -0.95
CA ASN A 306 0.44 -12.07 -2.29
C ASN A 306 0.64 -10.76 -3.05
N ARG A 307 0.84 -10.90 -4.36
CA ARG A 307 1.15 -9.82 -5.28
C ARG A 307 0.14 -9.74 -6.41
N SER A 308 -0.10 -8.54 -6.93
CA SER A 308 -1.01 -8.35 -8.05
C SER A 308 -0.43 -9.01 -9.30
N PRO A 309 -1.16 -9.88 -10.00
CA PRO A 309 -0.65 -10.56 -11.19
C PRO A 309 -0.53 -9.61 -12.39
N VAL A 310 -1.25 -8.49 -12.36
CA VAL A 310 -1.35 -7.50 -13.43
C VAL A 310 -1.44 -6.09 -12.83
N ALA A 311 -1.20 -5.08 -13.65
CA ALA A 311 -1.58 -3.72 -13.29
C ALA A 311 -3.09 -3.53 -13.45
N GLY A 312 -3.76 -2.88 -12.51
CA GLY A 312 -5.20 -2.66 -12.58
C GLY A 312 -5.78 -1.88 -11.42
N LYS A 313 -7.07 -1.56 -11.53
CA LYS A 313 -7.85 -0.88 -10.49
C LYS A 313 -8.69 -1.90 -9.73
N VAL A 314 -8.61 -1.91 -8.40
CA VAL A 314 -9.51 -2.72 -7.56
C VAL A 314 -10.91 -2.14 -7.67
N VAL A 315 -11.84 -2.89 -8.26
CA VAL A 315 -13.23 -2.46 -8.43
C VAL A 315 -14.20 -3.17 -7.49
N ASP A 316 -13.82 -4.35 -6.99
CA ASP A 316 -14.63 -5.07 -6.01
C ASP A 316 -13.77 -5.95 -5.10
N TYR A 317 -14.29 -6.20 -3.91
CA TYR A 317 -13.74 -7.14 -2.95
C TYR A 317 -14.87 -7.79 -2.16
N PHE A 318 -14.92 -9.12 -2.21
CA PHE A 318 -15.90 -9.88 -1.44
C PHE A 318 -15.32 -11.19 -0.92
N VAL A 319 -15.93 -11.71 0.13
CA VAL A 319 -15.54 -12.96 0.78
C VAL A 319 -16.68 -13.96 0.62
N ALA A 320 -16.36 -15.14 0.07
CA ALA A 320 -17.26 -16.28 0.11
C ALA A 320 -16.96 -17.11 1.35
N ASP A 321 -18.01 -17.40 2.12
CA ASP A 321 -17.95 -18.32 3.25
C ASP A 321 -17.69 -19.76 2.78
N GLY A 322 -17.17 -20.59 3.68
CA GLY A 322 -16.81 -21.96 3.33
C GLY A 322 -16.07 -22.71 4.43
N GLY A 323 -15.49 -23.84 4.04
CA GLY A 323 -14.70 -24.71 4.90
C GLY A 323 -13.21 -24.40 4.94
N PHE A 324 -12.45 -25.37 5.45
CA PHE A 324 -10.99 -25.34 5.59
C PHE A 324 -10.37 -26.69 5.19
N ALA A 325 -10.79 -27.24 4.05
CA ALA A 325 -10.17 -28.45 3.51
C ALA A 325 -8.71 -28.20 3.12
N ASN A 326 -7.92 -29.27 2.98
CA ASN A 326 -6.55 -29.17 2.48
C ASN A 326 -6.54 -28.52 1.08
N ALA A 327 -5.80 -27.43 0.93
CA ALA A 327 -5.77 -26.59 -0.27
C ALA A 327 -5.32 -27.31 -1.56
N MET A 328 -4.70 -28.48 -1.46
CA MET A 328 -4.35 -29.32 -2.62
C MET A 328 -5.49 -30.24 -3.09
N LYS A 329 -6.57 -30.38 -2.32
CA LYS A 329 -7.65 -31.33 -2.60
C LYS A 329 -8.84 -30.62 -3.27
N PRO A 330 -9.63 -31.32 -4.11
CA PRO A 330 -10.81 -30.74 -4.76
C PRO A 330 -11.82 -30.11 -3.78
N ALA A 331 -11.93 -30.64 -2.57
CA ALA A 331 -12.79 -30.07 -1.53
C ALA A 331 -12.46 -28.60 -1.16
N ALA A 332 -11.25 -28.13 -1.47
CA ALA A 332 -10.84 -26.74 -1.20
C ALA A 332 -11.50 -25.70 -2.13
N GLU A 333 -12.22 -26.12 -3.18
CA GLU A 333 -13.05 -25.20 -3.97
C GLU A 333 -14.14 -24.53 -3.12
N HIS A 334 -14.59 -25.20 -2.05
CA HIS A 334 -15.59 -24.70 -1.10
C HIS A 334 -14.98 -24.11 0.18
N ASN A 335 -13.68 -23.83 0.17
CA ASN A 335 -13.05 -23.14 1.30
C ASN A 335 -13.40 -21.65 1.31
N VAL A 336 -13.26 -21.04 2.49
CA VAL A 336 -13.33 -19.57 2.61
C VAL A 336 -12.37 -18.93 1.61
N ALA A 337 -12.90 -18.00 0.82
CA ALA A 337 -12.17 -17.38 -0.27
C ALA A 337 -12.43 -15.87 -0.31
N ALA A 338 -11.38 -15.07 -0.37
CA ALA A 338 -11.51 -13.64 -0.63
C ALA A 338 -11.12 -13.35 -2.09
N TYR A 339 -11.98 -12.61 -2.78
CA TYR A 339 -11.81 -12.26 -4.19
C TYR A 339 -11.48 -10.78 -4.28
N THR A 340 -10.38 -10.46 -4.97
CA THR A 340 -10.04 -9.10 -5.36
C THR A 340 -10.25 -8.99 -6.87
N VAL A 341 -11.20 -8.15 -7.27
CA VAL A 341 -11.56 -7.96 -8.68
C VAL A 341 -10.84 -6.73 -9.20
N LEU A 342 -10.09 -6.91 -10.28
CA LEU A 342 -9.29 -5.88 -10.93
C LEU A 342 -9.91 -5.55 -12.29
N GLU A 343 -10.21 -4.28 -12.51
CA GLU A 343 -10.42 -3.73 -13.85
C GLU A 343 -9.05 -3.43 -14.47
N THR A 344 -8.83 -3.87 -15.70
CA THR A 344 -7.57 -3.69 -16.46
C THR A 344 -7.89 -3.30 -17.90
N GLU A 345 -6.86 -2.89 -18.66
CA GLU A 345 -7.01 -2.62 -20.10
C GLU A 345 -7.35 -3.89 -20.91
N HIS A 346 -7.09 -5.09 -20.35
CA HIS A 346 -7.38 -6.39 -20.97
C HIS A 346 -8.67 -7.01 -20.43
N GLY A 347 -9.50 -6.23 -19.74
CA GLY A 347 -10.73 -6.69 -19.11
C GLY A 347 -10.56 -7.06 -17.63
N THR A 348 -11.54 -7.76 -17.08
CA THR A 348 -11.58 -8.10 -15.65
C THR A 348 -10.59 -9.22 -15.33
N VAL A 349 -9.79 -9.03 -14.28
CA VAL A 349 -8.91 -10.06 -13.70
C VAL A 349 -9.31 -10.27 -12.24
N VAL A 350 -9.37 -11.53 -11.79
CA VAL A 350 -9.72 -11.83 -10.40
C VAL A 350 -8.60 -12.60 -9.72
N VAL A 351 -8.24 -12.16 -8.52
CA VAL A 351 -7.33 -12.90 -7.64
C VAL A 351 -8.11 -13.43 -6.45
N ALA A 352 -8.14 -14.75 -6.32
CA ALA A 352 -8.81 -15.42 -5.21
C ALA A 352 -7.79 -15.98 -4.22
N GLN A 353 -7.79 -15.46 -2.99
CA GLN A 353 -7.02 -16.01 -1.88
C GLN A 353 -7.90 -17.03 -1.15
N ARG A 354 -7.55 -18.31 -1.21
CA ARG A 354 -8.34 -19.42 -0.67
C ARG A 354 -7.66 -20.07 0.51
N THR A 355 -8.40 -20.21 1.61
CA THR A 355 -7.87 -20.86 2.82
C THR A 355 -7.54 -22.33 2.57
N GLY A 356 -6.74 -22.90 3.46
CA GLY A 356 -6.47 -24.33 3.58
C GLY A 356 -6.69 -24.80 5.01
N LEU A 357 -6.18 -25.99 5.34
CA LEU A 357 -6.45 -26.68 6.62
C LEU A 357 -6.15 -25.86 7.88
N ILE A 358 -5.07 -25.05 7.82
CA ILE A 358 -4.59 -24.27 8.96
C ILE A 358 -4.89 -22.77 8.76
N ALA A 359 -5.01 -22.32 7.51
CA ALA A 359 -5.30 -20.94 7.17
C ALA A 359 -6.68 -20.50 7.66
N ARG A 360 -6.73 -19.50 8.53
CA ARG A 360 -8.02 -18.95 9.03
C ARG A 360 -8.20 -17.46 8.79
N ARG A 361 -7.18 -16.80 8.26
CA ARG A 361 -7.22 -15.34 8.05
C ARG A 361 -6.60 -14.98 6.72
N ILE A 362 -7.39 -14.28 5.93
CA ILE A 362 -6.98 -13.59 4.73
C ILE A 362 -6.82 -12.11 5.11
N VAL A 363 -5.70 -11.52 4.71
CA VAL A 363 -5.41 -10.11 4.93
C VAL A 363 -5.42 -9.44 3.55
N GLN A 364 -6.44 -8.64 3.30
CA GLN A 364 -6.48 -7.74 2.16
C GLN A 364 -5.96 -6.35 2.60
N ARG A 365 -5.22 -5.68 1.72
CA ARG A 365 -4.57 -4.37 1.99
C ARG A 365 -4.86 -3.32 0.92
N ALA A 366 -5.59 -3.67 -0.13
CA ALA A 366 -5.84 -2.84 -1.31
C ALA A 366 -7.34 -2.54 -1.43
N PRO A 367 -7.86 -1.50 -0.76
CA PRO A 367 -9.30 -1.19 -0.77
C PRO A 367 -9.83 -0.95 -2.19
N ILE A 368 -11.15 -1.02 -2.35
CA ILE A 368 -11.82 -0.67 -3.61
C ILE A 368 -11.41 0.77 -4.00
N GLY A 369 -11.12 0.97 -5.28
CA GLY A 369 -10.57 2.21 -5.83
C GLY A 369 -9.04 2.27 -5.88
N SER A 370 -8.32 1.35 -5.22
CA SER A 370 -6.85 1.30 -5.30
C SER A 370 -6.38 1.00 -6.72
N LEU A 371 -5.28 1.65 -7.13
CA LEU A 371 -4.53 1.23 -8.32
C LEU A 371 -3.39 0.33 -7.85
N LEU A 372 -3.24 -0.84 -8.45
CA LEU A 372 -2.16 -1.78 -8.16
C LEU A 372 -1.26 -1.88 -9.37
N ALA A 373 0.05 -1.72 -9.16
CA ALA A 373 1.04 -2.07 -10.16
C ALA A 373 1.15 -3.60 -10.27
N ARG A 374 1.62 -4.10 -11.42
CA ARG A 374 1.98 -5.51 -11.55
C ARG A 374 3.07 -5.85 -10.53
N GLY A 375 2.93 -7.00 -9.86
CA GLY A 375 3.85 -7.44 -8.80
C GLY A 375 3.70 -6.69 -7.47
N GLU A 376 2.77 -5.72 -7.36
CA GLU A 376 2.55 -4.99 -6.12
C GLU A 376 1.95 -5.87 -5.02
N ARG A 377 2.46 -5.74 -3.80
CA ARG A 377 1.93 -6.42 -2.62
C ARG A 377 0.54 -5.88 -2.28
N PHE A 378 -0.48 -6.74 -2.35
CA PHE A 378 -1.87 -6.36 -2.07
C PHE A 378 -2.50 -7.12 -0.90
N GLY A 379 -1.86 -8.21 -0.45
CA GLY A 379 -2.43 -9.03 0.61
C GLY A 379 -1.48 -10.09 1.17
N LEU A 380 -2.01 -10.88 2.08
CA LEU A 380 -1.34 -12.03 2.68
C LEU A 380 -2.39 -13.07 3.10
N ILE A 381 -2.10 -14.34 2.86
CA ILE A 381 -2.89 -15.47 3.36
C ILE A 381 -1.99 -16.37 4.20
N ARG A 382 -2.46 -16.90 5.34
CA ARG A 382 -1.57 -17.62 6.27
C ARG A 382 -1.70 -19.14 6.16
N PHE A 383 -0.63 -19.91 6.25
CA PHE A 383 -0.57 -21.35 6.53
C PHE A 383 -1.21 -22.30 5.51
N GLY A 384 -0.45 -22.64 4.45
CA GLY A 384 -0.76 -23.80 3.60
C GLY A 384 -2.05 -23.61 2.79
N SER A 385 -2.01 -22.69 1.85
CA SER A 385 -3.19 -22.08 1.22
C SER A 385 -3.10 -22.09 -0.31
N ARG A 386 -4.13 -21.59 -0.99
CA ARG A 386 -4.18 -21.52 -2.45
C ARG A 386 -4.42 -20.09 -2.91
N THR A 387 -3.79 -19.67 -3.99
CA THR A 387 -4.09 -18.41 -4.67
C THR A 387 -4.37 -18.70 -6.13
N ASP A 388 -5.55 -18.31 -6.59
CA ASP A 388 -6.00 -18.56 -7.95
C ASP A 388 -6.08 -17.23 -8.70
N VAL A 389 -5.58 -17.19 -9.93
CA VAL A 389 -5.70 -16.06 -10.85
C VAL A 389 -6.68 -16.45 -11.95
N TYR A 390 -7.69 -15.62 -12.17
CA TYR A 390 -8.70 -15.77 -13.21
C TYR A 390 -8.51 -14.66 -14.25
N LEU A 391 -8.39 -15.06 -15.51
CA LEU A 391 -8.20 -14.19 -16.68
C LEU A 391 -9.33 -14.46 -17.69
N PRO A 392 -9.74 -13.49 -18.52
CA PRO A 392 -10.63 -13.75 -19.64
C PRO A 392 -10.00 -14.79 -20.59
N ALA A 393 -10.69 -15.90 -20.83
CA ALA A 393 -10.10 -17.06 -21.53
C ALA A 393 -9.87 -16.82 -23.04
N ASP A 394 -10.52 -15.80 -23.59
CA ASP A 394 -10.38 -15.34 -24.97
C ASP A 394 -9.24 -14.33 -25.16
N ALA A 395 -8.79 -13.68 -24.10
CA ALA A 395 -7.75 -12.65 -24.12
C ALA A 395 -6.37 -13.12 -23.61
N ALA A 396 -6.28 -14.28 -22.93
CA ALA A 396 -5.04 -14.75 -22.31
C ALA A 396 -4.68 -16.19 -22.66
N ASP A 397 -3.38 -16.45 -22.83
CA ASP A 397 -2.80 -17.78 -23.02
C ASP A 397 -1.89 -18.17 -21.84
N PRO A 398 -2.06 -19.36 -21.24
CA PRO A 398 -1.24 -19.80 -20.12
C PRO A 398 0.18 -20.17 -20.59
N LEU A 399 1.18 -19.84 -19.77
CA LEU A 399 2.59 -20.16 -20.01
C LEU A 399 3.16 -21.17 -18.99
N VAL A 400 2.32 -21.69 -18.10
CA VAL A 400 2.68 -22.67 -17.08
C VAL A 400 1.70 -23.84 -17.10
N GLY A 401 2.09 -24.96 -16.49
CA GLY A 401 1.27 -26.16 -16.33
C GLY A 401 1.29 -26.72 -14.90
N PRO A 402 0.42 -27.70 -14.59
CA PRO A 402 0.41 -28.38 -13.30
C PRO A 402 1.79 -28.94 -12.94
N GLY A 403 2.26 -28.63 -11.72
CA GLY A 403 3.53 -29.08 -11.19
C GLY A 403 4.67 -28.06 -11.26
N ASP A 404 4.53 -27.02 -12.07
CA ASP A 404 5.53 -25.95 -12.17
C ASP A 404 5.66 -25.18 -10.87
N ARG A 405 6.89 -24.78 -10.53
CA ARG A 405 7.14 -23.85 -9.42
C ARG A 405 7.13 -22.43 -9.93
N VAL A 406 6.40 -21.58 -9.22
CA VAL A 406 6.26 -20.16 -9.55
C VAL A 406 6.62 -19.30 -8.35
N ILE A 407 7.11 -18.10 -8.64
CA ILE A 407 7.50 -17.08 -7.67
C ILE A 407 6.55 -15.89 -7.85
N GLY A 408 5.90 -15.49 -6.76
CA GLY A 408 4.94 -14.40 -6.76
C GLY A 408 5.57 -13.08 -7.17
N GLY A 409 4.96 -12.39 -8.13
CA GLY A 409 5.44 -11.13 -8.69
C GLY A 409 6.53 -11.26 -9.76
N SER A 410 7.13 -12.44 -9.96
CA SER A 410 8.27 -12.62 -10.87
C SER A 410 8.04 -13.65 -11.97
N SER A 411 7.48 -14.82 -11.65
CA SER A 411 7.23 -15.86 -12.66
C SER A 411 6.06 -15.45 -13.54
N VAL A 412 6.25 -15.42 -14.86
CA VAL A 412 5.16 -15.22 -15.83
C VAL A 412 4.33 -16.50 -15.92
N ILE A 413 3.02 -16.37 -15.70
CA ILE A 413 2.06 -17.51 -15.72
C ILE A 413 1.15 -17.49 -16.95
N ALA A 414 0.98 -16.33 -17.58
CA ALA A 414 0.20 -16.17 -18.79
C ALA A 414 0.65 -14.92 -19.56
N ARG A 415 0.20 -14.80 -20.79
CA ARG A 415 0.40 -13.62 -21.64
C ARG A 415 -0.92 -13.20 -22.29
N TRP A 416 -1.13 -11.90 -22.39
CA TRP A 416 -2.23 -11.29 -23.15
C TRP A 416 -2.02 -11.46 -24.66
N ARG A 417 -3.10 -11.72 -25.39
CA ARG A 417 -3.10 -11.92 -26.86
C ARG A 417 -2.95 -10.64 -27.66
#